data_AF-A0A7Y4HXH2-F1
#
_entry.id   AF-A0A7Y4HXH2-F1
#
_cell.length_a   1.000
_cell.length_b   1.000
_cell.length_c   1.000
_cell.angle_alpha   90.00
_cell.angle_beta   90.00
_cell.angle_gamma   90.00
#
_symmetry.space_group_name_H-M   'P 1'
#
loop_
_entity.id
_entity.type
_entity.pdbx_description
1 polymer ?
#
loop_
_entity_poly.entity_id
_entity_poly.type
_entity_poly.pdbx_seq_one_letter_code
_entity_poly.pdbx_strand_id
1 'polypeptide(L)'
;ALSVRAERQQLLASNIANADTPHYKARDLDFTKALQGALSGAGAAPVVLVKTAAAHLGRSGDSASGRAHAQPLYRAEQQGSV
;
A
#
# COMPACT_ATOMS: atom_id res chain seq x y z
N ALA A 1 -7.68 -10.72 -3.38
CA ALA A 1 -7.79 -11.86 -2.45
C ALA A 1 -6.45 -12.25 -1.80
N LEU A 2 -5.35 -12.41 -2.55
CA LEU A 2 -4.03 -12.74 -2.00
C LEU A 2 -3.47 -11.67 -1.03
N SER A 3 -3.68 -10.39 -1.34
CA SER A 3 -3.25 -9.26 -0.51
C SER A 3 -3.87 -9.27 0.90
N VAL A 4 -5.19 -9.48 1.00
CA VAL A 4 -5.90 -9.56 2.29
C VAL A 4 -5.40 -10.74 3.14
N ARG A 5 -5.00 -11.85 2.50
CA ARG A 5 -4.40 -12.99 3.19
C ARG A 5 -3.00 -12.65 3.72
N ALA A 6 -2.17 -11.98 2.91
CA ALA A 6 -0.84 -11.54 3.32
C ALA A 6 -0.90 -10.57 4.51
N GLU A 7 -1.85 -9.62 4.48
CA GLU A 7 -2.09 -8.67 5.57
C GLU A 7 -2.46 -9.38 6.89
N ARG A 8 -3.33 -10.39 6.81
CA ARG A 8 -3.68 -11.23 7.97
C ARG A 8 -2.46 -11.96 8.53
N GLN A 9 -1.62 -12.53 7.67
CA GLN A 9 -0.40 -13.23 8.09
C GLN A 9 0.58 -12.28 8.79
N GLN A 10 0.70 -11.04 8.31
CA GLN A 10 1.53 -10.02 8.95
C GLN A 10 1.02 -9.63 10.34
N LEU A 11 -0.30 -9.48 10.53
CA LEU A 11 -0.86 -9.23 11.87
C LEU A 11 -0.64 -10.41 12.81
N LEU A 12 -0.85 -11.65 12.34
CA LEU A 12 -0.57 -12.84 13.15
C LEU A 12 0.91 -12.91 13.55
N ALA A 13 1.82 -12.67 12.61
CA ALA A 13 3.25 -12.64 12.89
C ALA A 13 3.63 -11.56 13.92
N SER A 14 3.06 -10.35 13.78
CA SER A 14 3.25 -9.27 14.75
C SER A 14 2.70 -9.63 16.13
N ASN A 15 1.53 -10.29 16.20
CA ASN A 15 0.94 -10.71 17.46
C ASN A 15 1.80 -11.79 18.14
N ILE A 16 2.34 -12.75 17.38
CA ILE A 16 3.23 -13.80 17.91
C ILE A 16 4.54 -13.20 18.39
N ALA A 17 5.17 -12.32 17.61
CA ALA A 17 6.45 -11.72 17.95
C ALA A 17 6.38 -10.88 19.24
N ASN A 18 5.23 -10.28 19.54
CA ASN A 18 5.02 -9.45 20.72
C ASN A 18 4.18 -10.15 21.81
N ALA A 19 3.84 -11.43 21.64
CA ALA A 19 2.96 -12.17 22.55
C ALA A 19 3.50 -12.17 24.00
N ASP A 20 4.83 -12.22 24.13
CA ASP A 20 5.52 -12.26 25.42
C ASP A 20 5.92 -10.87 25.95
N THR A 21 5.48 -9.79 25.28
CA THR A 21 5.73 -8.43 25.78
C THR A 21 4.65 -8.03 26.80
N PRO A 22 5.01 -7.63 28.04
CA PRO A 22 4.03 -7.21 29.03
C PRO A 22 3.14 -6.08 28.50
N HIS A 23 1.85 -6.13 28.82
CA HIS A 23 0.83 -5.16 28.40
C HIS A 23 0.53 -5.10 26.89
N TYR A 24 1.02 -6.04 26.09
CA TYR A 24 0.69 -6.08 24.65
C TYR A 24 -0.78 -6.42 24.41
N LYS A 25 -1.37 -5.74 23.41
CA LYS A 25 -2.76 -5.96 22.98
C LYS A 25 -2.75 -6.41 21.53
N ALA A 26 -3.07 -7.69 21.32
CA ALA A 26 -3.19 -8.26 19.99
C ALA A 26 -4.30 -7.54 19.19
N ARG A 27 -4.05 -7.36 17.89
CA ARG A 27 -5.02 -6.77 16.96
C ARG A 27 -5.51 -7.86 16.03
N ASP A 28 -6.82 -7.86 15.76
CA ASP A 28 -7.41 -8.73 14.74
C ASP A 28 -8.21 -7.91 13.74
N LEU A 29 -8.34 -8.44 12.53
CA LEU A 29 -9.11 -7.85 11.44
C LEU A 29 -10.25 -8.80 11.06
N ASP A 30 -11.43 -8.23 10.80
CA ASP A 30 -12.55 -9.01 10.27
C ASP A 30 -12.25 -9.37 8.80
N PHE A 31 -11.54 -10.49 8.64
CA PHE A 31 -11.10 -10.99 7.34
C PHE A 31 -12.27 -11.23 6.39
N THR A 32 -13.42 -11.69 6.90
CA THR A 32 -14.61 -11.97 6.09
C THR A 32 -15.11 -10.67 5.47
N LYS A 33 -15.22 -9.62 6.28
CA LYS A 33 -15.62 -8.29 5.80
C LYS A 33 -14.61 -7.67 4.84
N ALA A 34 -13.32 -7.77 5.14
CA ALA A 34 -12.25 -7.24 4.29
C ALA A 34 -12.14 -7.99 2.95
N LEU A 35 -12.27 -9.31 2.96
CA LEU A 35 -12.27 -10.15 1.76
C LEU A 35 -13.51 -9.86 0.91
N GLN A 36 -14.68 -9.73 1.54
CA GLN A 36 -15.93 -9.41 0.84
C GLN A 36 -15.86 -8.01 0.25
N GLY A 37 -15.30 -7.02 0.95
CA GLY A 37 -15.00 -5.69 0.39
C GLY A 37 -14.01 -5.75 -0.78
N ALA A 38 -12.98 -6.58 -0.71
CA ALA A 38 -12.00 -6.74 -1.80
C ALA A 38 -12.54 -7.53 -3.01
N LEU A 39 -13.50 -8.44 -2.81
CA LEU A 39 -14.20 -9.15 -3.90
C LEU A 39 -15.28 -8.27 -4.53
N SER A 40 -16.05 -7.56 -3.71
CA SER A 40 -17.10 -6.63 -4.16
C SER A 40 -16.52 -5.34 -4.76
N GLY A 41 -15.28 -4.99 -4.40
CA GLY A 41 -14.58 -3.78 -4.83
C GLY A 41 -13.89 -3.85 -6.20
N ALA A 42 -14.11 -4.91 -7.00
CA ALA A 42 -13.68 -4.94 -8.40
C ALA A 42 -14.35 -3.84 -9.27
N GLY A 43 -15.31 -3.09 -8.72
CA GLY A 43 -15.87 -1.86 -9.26
C GLY A 43 -15.79 -0.71 -8.26
N ALA A 44 -14.60 -0.44 -7.69
CA ALA A 44 -14.38 0.77 -6.91
C ALA A 44 -14.80 1.99 -7.76
N ALA A 45 -15.89 2.63 -7.36
CA ALA A 45 -16.32 3.90 -7.94
C ALA A 45 -15.12 4.86 -7.95
N PRO A 46 -14.93 5.65 -9.01
CA PRO A 46 -13.76 6.50 -9.15
C PRO A 46 -13.62 7.38 -7.91
N VAL A 47 -12.54 7.18 -7.16
CA VAL A 47 -12.19 8.03 -6.04
C VAL A 47 -11.86 9.40 -6.61
N VAL A 48 -12.80 10.33 -6.50
CA VAL A 48 -12.60 11.72 -6.95
C VAL A 48 -11.72 12.42 -5.92
N LEU A 49 -10.46 12.64 -6.28
CA LEU A 49 -9.52 13.39 -5.45
C LEU A 49 -9.86 14.88 -5.52
N VAL A 50 -10.07 15.51 -4.36
CA VAL A 50 -10.25 16.96 -4.26
C VAL A 50 -8.91 17.66 -4.47
N LYS A 51 -8.85 18.56 -5.45
CA LYS A 51 -7.63 19.33 -5.78
C LYS A 51 -7.50 20.51 -4.82
N THR A 52 -6.33 20.69 -4.23
CA THR A 52 -6.02 21.88 -3.40
C THR A 52 -5.53 23.07 -4.23
N ALA A 53 -5.06 22.84 -5.46
CA ALA A 53 -4.69 23.87 -6.43
C ALA A 53 -4.89 23.35 -7.87
N ALA A 54 -5.03 24.24 -8.85
CA ALA A 54 -5.28 23.87 -10.25
C ALA A 54 -4.15 23.03 -10.87
N ALA A 55 -2.90 23.20 -10.39
CA ALA A 55 -1.75 22.40 -10.79
C ALA A 55 -1.65 21.04 -10.06
N HIS A 56 -2.54 20.76 -9.09
CA HIS A 56 -2.54 19.51 -8.35
C HIS A 56 -3.43 18.45 -9.03
N LEU A 57 -2.93 17.21 -9.00
CA LEU A 57 -3.52 15.98 -9.53
C LEU A 57 -4.08 16.06 -10.95
N GLY A 58 -3.17 15.85 -11.91
CA GLY A 58 -3.49 15.54 -13.30
C GLY A 58 -2.83 14.24 -13.72
N ARG A 59 -3.55 13.12 -13.60
CA ARG A 59 -3.36 11.96 -14.48
C ARG A 59 -4.68 11.21 -14.58
N SER A 60 -5.59 11.83 -15.34
CA SER A 60 -6.76 11.14 -15.86
C SER A 60 -6.28 10.03 -16.81
N GLY A 61 -6.86 8.84 -16.66
CA GLY A 61 -6.39 7.57 -17.20
C GLY A 61 -5.80 7.61 -18.61
N ASP A 62 -4.53 7.22 -18.70
CA ASP A 62 -3.92 6.76 -19.94
C ASP A 62 -3.65 5.27 -19.79
N SER A 63 -4.67 4.48 -20.15
CA SER A 63 -4.54 3.04 -20.32
C SER A 63 -3.90 2.77 -21.68
N ALA A 64 -2.61 2.46 -21.63
CA ALA A 64 -1.85 1.69 -22.62
C ALA A 64 -1.69 2.26 -24.03
N SER A 65 -0.63 3.04 -24.24
CA SER A 65 0.38 2.69 -25.26
C SER A 65 1.72 3.37 -24.94
N GLY A 66 2.83 2.63 -25.08
CA GLY A 66 4.16 3.22 -25.09
C GLY A 66 5.03 2.89 -23.88
N ARG A 67 5.78 1.79 -24.01
CA ARG A 67 7.07 1.63 -23.34
C ARG A 67 7.89 2.92 -23.48
N ALA A 68 8.18 3.60 -22.38
CA ALA A 68 9.34 4.47 -22.28
C ALA A 68 9.80 4.52 -20.82
N HIS A 69 11.02 4.06 -20.62
CA HIS A 69 11.71 3.89 -19.36
C HIS A 69 11.91 5.24 -18.65
N ALA A 70 11.64 5.30 -17.35
CA ALA A 70 12.29 6.24 -16.45
C ALA A 70 12.83 5.44 -15.27
N GLN A 71 14.07 4.96 -15.44
CA GLN A 71 14.80 4.34 -14.34
C GLN A 71 15.10 5.41 -13.28
N PRO A 72 14.91 5.14 -11.97
CA PRO A 72 15.38 6.03 -10.93
C PRO A 72 16.91 6.01 -10.92
N LEU A 73 17.54 7.06 -11.43
CA LEU A 73 18.98 7.29 -11.26
C LEU A 73 19.19 7.76 -9.81
N TYR A 74 19.50 6.85 -8.90
CA TYR A 74 20.08 7.24 -7.61
C TYR A 74 21.59 7.45 -7.78
N ARG A 75 22.06 8.62 -7.34
CA ARG A 75 23.45 9.08 -7.40
C ARG A 75 24.27 8.38 -6.32
N ALA A 76 25.50 7.99 -6.66
CA ALA A 76 26.48 7.44 -5.72
C ALA A 76 26.83 8.47 -4.65
N GLU A 77 26.65 8.11 -3.38
CA GLU A 77 27.14 8.88 -2.23
C GLU A 77 28.67 9.04 -2.37
N GLN A 78 29.15 10.29 -2.51
CA GLN A 78 30.58 10.58 -2.42
C GLN A 78 30.99 10.57 -0.94
N GLN A 79 31.57 9.46 -0.48
CA GLN A 79 32.33 9.48 0.78
C GLN A 79 33.67 10.16 0.53
N GLY A 80 33.71 11.48 0.72
CA GLY A 80 34.95 12.18 0.98
C GLY A 80 35.37 11.94 2.43
N SER A 81 36.39 11.12 2.66
CA SER A 81 37.11 11.10 3.92
C SER A 81 38.10 12.27 3.92
N VAL A 82 38.04 13.10 4.96
CA VAL A 82 39.18 13.92 5.42
C VAL A 82 39.70 13.33 6.72
#